data_AF-A0A914PE69-F1
#
_entry.id   AF-A0A914PE69-F1
#
_cell.length_a   1.000
_cell.length_b   1.000
_cell.length_c   1.000
_cell.angle_alpha   90.00
_cell.angle_beta   90.00
_cell.angle_gamma   90.00
#
_symmetry.space_group_name_H-M   'P 1'
#
loop_
_entity.id
_entity.type
_entity.pdbx_description
1 polymer ?
#
loop_
_entity_poly.entity_id
_entity_poly.type
_entity_poly.pdbx_seq_one_letter_code
_entity_poly.pdbx_strand_id
1 'polypeptide(L)'
;MNSTVDPCNDFYEYACGNWIKQHPIPDDAPSVSNFENLGQDLELALKDLLEERPIPDLDGDAVIKAKQFYHLCLNESQISHTWRGVFDDVLRQFGGWPSLANSYAPVNTSIERLYGIMVAKFRVDSLFKATVQPDDKNSEKHVLLVDQPTLNLFARDFYMLPETEDERLAYRTLVRDVLVLLNASPSVAHQDSEDVLLFETQLANVRLRIKWIFKEIFMIIGFIKSVFIRFFKSLFRNHLNQFPMIKDFPDTFFMTIGFIKSLFQDLSNPIYLL
;
A
#
# COMPACT_ATOMS: atom_id res chain seq x y z
N MET A 1 -5.82 22.73 -19.63
CA MET A 1 -6.95 22.62 -20.57
C MET A 1 -6.46 22.65 -22.01
N ASN A 2 -6.95 21.73 -22.84
CA ASN A 2 -6.84 21.70 -24.29
C ASN A 2 -8.21 22.04 -24.91
N SER A 3 -8.42 23.31 -25.27
CA SER A 3 -9.71 23.80 -25.80
C SER A 3 -10.02 23.36 -27.24
N THR A 4 -9.14 22.60 -27.88
CA THR A 4 -9.34 22.09 -29.24
C THR A 4 -10.17 20.79 -29.28
N VAL A 5 -10.35 20.15 -28.13
CA VAL A 5 -11.11 18.91 -27.98
C VAL A 5 -12.52 19.21 -27.45
N ASP A 6 -13.53 18.49 -27.94
CA ASP A 6 -14.90 18.63 -27.45
C ASP A 6 -15.04 17.94 -26.08
N PRO A 7 -15.40 18.68 -25.00
CA PRO A 7 -15.57 18.11 -23.67
C PRO A 7 -16.65 17.02 -23.59
N CYS A 8 -17.61 16.98 -24.51
CA CYS A 8 -18.63 15.93 -24.55
C CYS A 8 -18.10 14.59 -25.06
N ASN A 9 -16.98 14.60 -25.80
CA ASN A 9 -16.35 13.39 -26.35
C ASN A 9 -15.23 12.88 -25.45
N ASP A 10 -14.35 13.78 -24.99
CA ASP A 10 -13.27 13.45 -24.07
C ASP A 10 -13.02 14.62 -23.11
N PHE A 11 -13.70 14.57 -21.96
CA PHE A 11 -13.57 15.60 -20.95
C PHE A 11 -12.17 15.63 -20.31
N TYR A 12 -11.48 14.48 -20.26
CA TYR A 12 -10.17 14.39 -19.63
C TYR A 12 -9.11 15.06 -20.49
N GLU A 13 -9.05 14.79 -21.80
CA GLU A 13 -8.15 15.49 -22.71
C GLU A 13 -8.49 16.99 -22.78
N TYR A 14 -9.78 17.35 -22.80
CA TYR A 14 -10.19 18.76 -22.72
C TYR A 14 -9.64 19.44 -21.46
N ALA A 15 -9.85 18.88 -20.28
CA ALA A 15 -9.42 19.50 -19.02
C ALA A 15 -7.89 19.45 -18.84
N CYS A 16 -7.26 18.30 -19.10
CA CYS A 16 -5.90 17.95 -18.67
C CYS A 16 -4.89 17.86 -19.82
N GLY A 17 -5.30 17.74 -21.08
CA GLY A 17 -4.43 17.34 -22.19
C GLY A 17 -3.18 18.19 -22.39
N ASN A 18 -3.28 19.52 -22.23
CA ASN A 18 -2.12 20.40 -22.29
C ASN A 18 -1.22 20.33 -21.06
N TRP A 19 -1.77 19.97 -19.89
CA TRP A 19 -0.98 19.81 -18.67
C TRP A 19 -0.06 18.58 -18.79
N ILE A 20 -0.60 17.45 -19.26
CA ILE A 20 0.16 16.19 -19.46
C ILE A 20 1.34 16.42 -20.40
N LYS A 21 1.15 17.18 -21.48
CA LYS A 21 2.22 17.51 -22.45
C LYS A 21 3.33 18.36 -21.84
N GLN A 22 3.03 19.16 -20.82
CA GLN A 22 3.98 20.07 -20.16
C GLN A 22 4.64 19.45 -18.93
N HIS A 23 4.12 18.33 -18.43
CA HIS A 23 4.60 17.66 -17.22
C HIS A 23 4.89 16.19 -17.55
N PRO A 24 6.01 15.91 -18.24
CA PRO A 24 6.47 14.53 -18.42
C PRO A 24 6.81 13.93 -17.05
N ILE A 25 6.62 12.61 -16.93
CA ILE A 25 7.00 11.86 -15.72
C ILE A 25 8.53 11.92 -15.60
N PRO A 26 9.09 12.41 -14.48
CA PRO A 26 10.53 12.46 -14.27
C PRO A 26 11.11 11.06 -13.98
N ASP A 27 12.42 10.90 -14.15
CA ASP A 27 13.10 9.60 -14.03
C ASP A 27 13.03 8.98 -12.62
N ASP A 28 12.77 9.80 -11.61
CA ASP A 28 12.71 9.43 -10.19
C ASP A 28 11.28 9.22 -9.67
N ALA A 29 10.25 9.34 -10.52
CA ALA A 29 8.87 9.17 -10.12
C ALA A 29 8.12 8.15 -11.02
N PRO A 30 7.21 7.34 -10.45
CA PRO A 30 6.38 6.44 -11.23
C PRO A 30 5.21 7.16 -11.93
N SER A 31 4.83 8.35 -11.46
CA SER A 31 3.70 9.15 -11.95
C SER A 31 3.91 10.64 -11.70
N VAL A 32 3.13 11.48 -12.38
CA VAL A 32 3.05 12.92 -12.12
C VAL A 32 1.59 13.38 -12.20
N SER A 33 1.13 14.08 -11.18
CA SER A 33 -0.16 14.76 -11.15
C SER A 33 -0.08 16.02 -10.29
N ASN A 34 -1.16 16.79 -10.24
CA ASN A 34 -1.24 17.95 -9.35
C ASN A 34 -1.14 17.55 -7.86
N PHE A 35 -1.48 16.32 -7.48
CA PHE A 35 -1.33 15.84 -6.11
C PHE A 35 0.15 15.61 -5.76
N GLU A 36 0.93 15.03 -6.66
CA GLU A 36 2.37 14.85 -6.49
C GLU A 36 3.07 16.20 -6.41
N ASN A 37 2.71 17.17 -7.26
CA ASN A 37 3.26 18.53 -7.18
C ASN A 37 2.99 19.18 -5.82
N LEU A 38 1.75 19.08 -5.31
CA LEU A 38 1.41 19.60 -3.98
C LEU A 38 2.15 18.86 -2.86
N GLY A 39 2.36 17.55 -3.03
CA GLY A 39 3.17 16.73 -2.13
C GLY A 39 4.61 17.23 -2.06
N GLN A 40 5.22 17.52 -3.21
CA GLN A 40 6.58 18.07 -3.29
C GLN A 40 6.69 19.45 -2.62
N ASP A 41 5.73 20.35 -2.87
CA ASP A 41 5.69 21.65 -2.22
C ASP A 41 5.58 21.51 -0.69
N LEU A 42 4.77 20.56 -0.21
CA LEU A 42 4.65 20.25 1.21
C LEU A 42 5.94 19.67 1.78
N GLU A 43 6.59 18.75 1.07
CA GLU A 43 7.88 18.15 1.49
C GLU A 43 8.98 19.20 1.60
N LEU A 44 9.04 20.17 0.68
CA LEU A 44 9.97 21.30 0.75
C LEU A 44 9.70 22.18 1.97
N ALA A 45 8.44 22.52 2.23
CA ALA A 45 8.08 23.28 3.42
C ALA A 45 8.40 22.53 4.72
N LEU A 46 8.16 21.21 4.77
CA LEU A 46 8.51 20.37 5.92
C LEU A 46 10.02 20.27 6.10
N LYS A 47 10.77 20.13 5.01
CA LYS A 47 12.23 20.14 5.01
C LYS A 47 12.77 21.42 5.66
N ASP A 48 12.28 22.59 5.23
CA ASP A 48 12.72 23.86 5.79
C ASP A 48 12.48 23.93 7.31
N LEU A 49 11.31 23.48 7.78
CA LEU A 49 10.98 23.44 9.21
C LEU A 49 11.84 22.45 10.01
N LEU A 50 12.22 21.31 9.41
CA LEU A 50 12.97 20.25 10.08
C LEU A 50 14.48 20.52 10.10
N GLU A 51 15.01 21.33 9.17
CA GLU A 51 16.42 21.75 9.14
C GLU A 51 16.74 22.86 10.14
N GLU A 52 15.73 23.62 10.56
CA GLU A 52 15.89 24.65 11.58
C GLU A 52 16.31 24.03 12.92
N ARG A 53 17.22 24.72 13.61
CA ARG A 53 17.60 24.30 14.97
C ARG A 53 16.38 24.34 15.90
N PRO A 54 16.31 23.44 16.90
CA PRO A 54 15.30 23.54 17.93
C PRO A 54 15.31 24.93 18.60
N ILE A 55 14.14 25.56 18.67
CA ILE A 55 13.98 26.89 19.27
C ILE A 55 13.65 26.69 20.76
N PRO A 56 14.53 27.13 21.68
CA PRO A 56 14.25 27.04 23.12
C PRO A 56 12.93 27.70 23.48
N ASP A 57 12.19 27.10 24.41
CA ASP A 57 10.90 27.58 24.95
C ASP A 57 9.72 27.64 23.95
N LEU A 58 9.94 27.42 22.65
CA LEU A 58 8.89 27.31 21.63
C LEU A 58 8.68 25.86 21.18
N ASP A 59 9.77 25.13 20.92
CA ASP A 59 9.69 23.75 20.46
C ASP A 59 9.48 22.80 21.64
N GLY A 60 8.33 22.10 21.64
CA GLY A 60 8.09 21.00 22.58
C GLY A 60 8.88 19.75 22.21
N ASP A 61 8.99 18.81 23.15
CA ASP A 61 9.78 17.56 23.01
C ASP A 61 9.51 16.78 21.71
N ALA A 62 8.26 16.77 21.23
CA ALA A 62 7.89 16.08 19.99
C ALA A 62 8.56 16.71 18.76
N VAL A 63 8.57 18.05 18.68
CA VAL A 63 9.21 18.80 17.58
C VAL A 63 10.71 18.63 17.64
N ILE A 64 11.29 18.70 18.85
CA ILE A 64 12.73 18.48 19.06
C ILE A 64 13.14 17.08 18.56
N LYS A 65 12.38 16.04 18.92
CA LYS A 65 12.65 14.67 18.46
C LYS A 65 12.50 14.52 16.94
N ALA A 66 11.50 15.16 16.34
CA ALA A 66 11.30 15.11 14.89
C ALA A 66 12.48 15.75 14.14
N LYS A 67 12.92 16.95 14.56
CA LYS A 67 14.11 17.63 14.01
C LYS A 67 15.37 16.79 14.17
N GLN A 68 15.59 16.22 15.36
CA GLN A 68 16.73 15.33 15.62
C GLN A 68 16.69 14.08 14.74
N PHE A 69 15.53 13.43 14.61
CA PHE A 69 15.37 12.25 13.78
C PHE A 69 15.64 12.55 12.30
N TYR A 70 15.17 13.70 11.81
CA TYR A 70 15.46 14.18 10.47
C TYR A 70 16.97 14.32 10.22
N HIS A 71 17.71 14.99 11.12
CA HIS A 71 19.16 15.13 10.99
C HIS A 71 19.93 13.80 11.10
N LEU A 72 19.44 12.85 11.90
CA LEU A 72 20.02 11.49 11.96
C LEU A 72 19.83 10.75 10.63
N CYS A 73 18.68 10.91 9.98
CA CYS A 73 18.38 10.30 8.69
C CYS A 73 19.27 10.84 7.57
N LEU A 74 19.59 12.14 7.59
CA LEU A 74 20.44 12.77 6.56
C LEU A 74 21.95 12.54 6.76
N ASN A 75 22.38 12.02 7.91
CA ASN A 75 23.80 11.80 8.19
C ASN A 75 24.31 10.50 7.54
N GLU A 76 24.39 10.49 6.22
CA GLU A 76 24.83 9.34 5.41
C GLU A 76 26.22 8.84 5.81
N SER A 77 27.12 9.74 6.20
CA SER A 77 28.45 9.37 6.69
C SER A 77 28.33 8.49 7.94
N GLN A 78 27.58 8.93 8.96
CA GLN A 78 27.39 8.14 10.16
C GLN A 78 26.69 6.80 9.87
N ILE A 79 25.68 6.80 9.00
CA ILE A 79 24.98 5.58 8.57
C ILE A 79 25.97 4.61 7.93
N SER A 80 26.77 5.07 6.96
CA SER A 80 27.77 4.25 6.25
C SER A 80 28.82 3.64 7.18
N HIS A 81 29.21 4.35 8.25
CA HIS A 81 30.16 3.82 9.24
C HIS A 81 29.53 2.86 10.27
N THR A 82 28.23 2.97 10.55
CA THR A 82 27.59 2.26 11.68
C THR A 82 26.58 1.18 11.29
N TRP A 83 26.05 1.20 10.06
CA TRP A 83 24.94 0.34 9.63
C TRP A 83 25.20 -1.14 9.88
N ARG A 84 26.42 -1.63 9.62
CA ARG A 84 26.74 -3.05 9.75
C ARG A 84 26.64 -3.53 11.19
N GLY A 85 27.15 -2.73 12.14
CA GLY A 85 27.07 -3.05 13.57
C GLY A 85 25.63 -3.09 14.05
N VAL A 86 24.82 -2.09 13.68
CA VAL A 86 23.39 -2.03 14.03
C VAL A 86 22.64 -3.22 13.43
N PHE A 87 22.92 -3.56 12.17
CA PHE A 87 22.32 -4.71 11.50
C PHE A 87 22.68 -6.03 12.20
N ASP A 88 23.95 -6.24 12.54
CA ASP A 88 24.40 -7.43 13.26
C ASP A 88 23.81 -7.54 14.67
N ASP A 89 23.62 -6.42 15.37
CA ASP A 89 22.96 -6.38 16.68
C ASP A 89 21.50 -6.83 16.60
N VAL A 90 20.80 -6.45 15.53
CA VAL A 90 19.43 -6.92 15.26
C VAL A 90 19.44 -8.41 14.94
N LEU A 91 20.30 -8.87 14.01
CA LEU A 91 20.37 -10.28 13.64
C LEU A 91 20.67 -11.18 14.83
N ARG A 92 21.56 -10.77 15.75
CA ARG A 92 21.88 -11.54 16.96
C ARG A 92 20.67 -11.75 17.88
N GLN A 93 19.69 -10.84 17.88
CA GLN A 93 18.44 -11.04 18.64
C GLN A 93 17.58 -12.18 18.07
N PHE A 94 17.79 -12.55 16.80
CA PHE A 94 17.07 -13.62 16.10
C PHE A 94 17.91 -14.88 15.86
N GLY A 95 19.16 -14.92 16.34
CA GLY A 95 20.07 -16.04 16.12
C GLY A 95 20.84 -16.01 14.81
N GLY A 96 20.84 -14.86 14.14
CA GLY A 96 21.43 -14.70 12.83
C GLY A 96 20.47 -14.89 11.68
N TRP A 97 21.05 -14.94 10.49
CA TRP A 97 20.39 -15.22 9.24
C TRP A 97 21.06 -16.46 8.62
N PRO A 98 20.33 -17.58 8.41
CA PRO A 98 20.90 -18.84 7.91
C PRO A 98 21.77 -18.73 6.66
N SER A 99 21.41 -17.82 5.74
CA SER A 99 22.14 -17.52 4.51
C SER A 99 23.55 -16.95 4.73
N LEU A 100 23.83 -16.39 5.92
CA LEU A 100 25.08 -15.71 6.23
C LEU A 100 25.99 -16.62 7.08
N ALA A 101 27.11 -17.03 6.50
CA ALA A 101 28.02 -18.07 7.01
C ALA A 101 28.49 -17.89 8.47
N ASN A 102 28.56 -16.66 8.98
CA ASN A 102 29.12 -16.32 10.30
C ASN A 102 28.09 -15.84 11.33
N SER A 103 26.79 -15.85 11.00
CA SER A 103 25.78 -15.22 11.86
C SER A 103 24.93 -16.23 12.65
N TYR A 104 24.97 -17.51 12.30
CA TYR A 104 24.04 -18.50 12.85
C TYR A 104 24.48 -19.02 14.22
N ALA A 105 23.76 -18.63 15.27
CA ALA A 105 23.83 -19.26 16.58
C ALA A 105 22.47 -19.91 16.86
N PRO A 106 22.42 -21.20 17.25
CA PRO A 106 21.16 -21.85 17.56
C PRO A 106 20.49 -21.10 18.72
N VAL A 107 19.36 -20.45 18.44
CA VAL A 107 18.59 -19.77 19.48
C VAL A 107 17.79 -20.81 20.23
N ASN A 108 17.95 -20.85 21.54
CA ASN A 108 17.07 -21.62 22.42
C ASN A 108 15.74 -20.88 22.64
N THR A 109 15.09 -20.44 21.55
CA THR A 109 13.84 -19.68 21.58
C THR A 109 12.92 -20.23 20.50
N SER A 110 11.64 -20.37 20.85
CA SER A 110 10.65 -20.92 19.94
C SER A 110 10.35 -19.95 18.79
N ILE A 111 9.89 -20.48 17.66
CA ILE A 111 9.58 -19.66 16.47
C ILE A 111 8.48 -18.64 16.76
N GLU A 112 7.52 -18.97 17.62
CA GLU A 112 6.42 -18.07 18.04
C GLU A 112 6.96 -16.87 18.81
N ARG A 113 7.98 -17.07 19.66
CA ARG A 113 8.61 -16.00 20.42
C ARG A 113 9.45 -15.10 19.51
N LEU A 114 10.20 -15.68 18.57
CA LEU A 114 10.94 -14.91 17.56
C LEU A 114 9.98 -14.07 16.71
N TYR A 115 8.91 -14.68 16.21
CA TYR A 115 7.90 -13.99 15.42
C TYR A 115 7.20 -12.87 16.21
N GLY A 116 6.86 -13.12 17.47
CA GLY A 116 6.28 -12.11 18.36
C GLY A 116 7.20 -10.90 18.57
N ILE A 117 8.51 -11.10 18.68
CA ILE A 117 9.50 -10.01 18.75
C ILE A 117 9.53 -9.25 17.42
N MET A 118 9.51 -9.96 16.29
CA MET A 118 9.51 -9.37 14.95
C MET A 118 8.32 -8.42 14.74
N VAL A 119 7.11 -8.87 15.06
CA VAL A 119 5.88 -8.05 14.95
C VAL A 119 5.88 -6.90 15.98
N ALA A 120 6.24 -7.18 17.24
CA ALA A 120 6.12 -6.20 18.32
C ALA A 120 7.15 -5.06 18.23
N LYS A 121 8.39 -5.36 17.83
CA LYS A 121 9.48 -4.37 17.76
C LYS A 121 9.68 -3.79 16.37
N PHE A 122 9.55 -4.59 15.33
CA PHE A 122 9.93 -4.20 13.97
C PHE A 122 8.73 -4.01 13.04
N ARG A 123 7.51 -4.37 13.49
CA ARG A 123 6.28 -4.31 12.67
C ARG A 123 6.42 -5.08 11.36
N VAL A 124 7.10 -6.24 11.42
CA VAL A 124 7.29 -7.13 10.27
C VAL A 124 6.39 -8.36 10.42
N ASP A 125 5.42 -8.49 9.53
CA ASP A 125 4.37 -9.50 9.48
C ASP A 125 4.50 -10.40 8.24
N SER A 126 5.54 -11.25 8.23
CA SER A 126 5.88 -12.11 7.08
C SER A 126 5.03 -13.37 6.91
N LEU A 127 4.42 -13.90 7.98
CA LEU A 127 3.62 -15.15 7.93
C LEU A 127 2.12 -14.88 8.11
N PHE A 128 1.79 -14.01 9.04
CA PHE A 128 0.44 -13.50 9.30
C PHE A 128 0.53 -12.15 10.01
N LYS A 129 -0.40 -11.26 9.73
CA LYS A 129 -0.51 -9.98 10.41
C LYS A 129 -1.15 -10.19 11.78
N ALA A 130 -0.57 -9.59 12.81
CA ALA A 130 -1.15 -9.53 14.15
C ALA A 130 -1.14 -8.09 14.65
N THR A 131 -2.31 -7.49 14.85
CA THR A 131 -2.44 -6.10 15.27
C THR A 131 -3.59 -5.90 16.25
N VAL A 132 -3.47 -4.89 17.10
CA VAL A 132 -4.58 -4.43 17.94
C VAL A 132 -5.34 -3.36 17.17
N GLN A 133 -6.65 -3.54 17.01
CA GLN A 133 -7.53 -2.58 16.35
C GLN A 133 -8.88 -2.50 17.08
N PRO A 134 -9.68 -1.46 16.84
CA PRO A 134 -11.06 -1.42 17.31
C PRO A 134 -11.87 -2.64 16.82
N ASP A 135 -12.78 -3.15 17.63
CA ASP A 135 -13.68 -4.23 17.23
C ASP A 135 -14.75 -3.69 16.28
N ASP A 136 -14.86 -4.27 15.09
CA ASP A 136 -15.87 -3.89 14.08
C ASP A 136 -17.31 -4.04 14.63
N LYS A 137 -17.53 -4.89 15.64
CA LYS A 137 -18.82 -5.05 16.32
C LYS A 137 -19.01 -4.10 17.50
N ASN A 138 -17.94 -3.54 18.05
CA ASN A 138 -17.97 -2.61 19.17
C ASN A 138 -16.73 -1.70 19.17
N SER A 139 -16.86 -0.52 18.59
CA SER A 139 -15.75 0.43 18.43
C SER A 139 -15.18 1.00 19.73
N GLU A 140 -15.84 0.80 20.89
CA GLU A 140 -15.29 1.18 22.19
C GLU A 140 -14.26 0.17 22.73
N LYS A 141 -14.19 -1.03 22.12
CA LYS A 141 -13.29 -2.10 22.53
C LYS A 141 -12.21 -2.34 21.49
N HIS A 142 -11.07 -2.82 21.96
CA HIS A 142 -9.98 -3.26 21.10
C HIS A 142 -9.91 -4.78 21.10
N VAL A 143 -9.59 -5.36 19.94
CA VAL A 143 -9.40 -6.79 19.74
C VAL A 143 -8.06 -7.05 19.06
N LEU A 144 -7.52 -8.25 19.28
CA LEU A 144 -6.41 -8.76 18.51
C LEU A 144 -6.95 -9.28 17.17
N LEU A 145 -6.62 -8.61 16.08
CA LEU A 145 -6.86 -9.09 14.73
C LEU A 145 -5.67 -9.95 14.28
N VAL A 146 -5.97 -11.14 13.78
CA VAL A 146 -5.03 -11.98 13.03
C VAL A 146 -5.53 -12.08 11.59
N ASP A 147 -4.68 -11.72 10.62
CA ASP A 147 -5.03 -11.71 9.20
C ASP A 147 -3.86 -12.25 8.34
N GLN A 148 -4.13 -12.46 7.05
CA GLN A 148 -3.12 -12.82 6.06
C GLN A 148 -1.96 -11.81 6.03
N PRO A 149 -0.73 -12.26 5.69
CA PRO A 149 0.43 -11.38 5.66
C PRO A 149 0.39 -10.41 4.48
N THR A 150 1.22 -9.38 4.58
CA THR A 150 1.59 -8.55 3.43
C THR A 150 2.54 -9.35 2.54
N LEU A 151 2.38 -9.21 1.22
CA LEU A 151 3.27 -9.83 0.24
C LEU A 151 4.32 -8.81 -0.22
N ASN A 152 5.52 -9.27 -0.54
CA ASN A 152 6.61 -8.39 -0.99
C ASN A 152 6.40 -7.95 -2.45
N LEU A 153 5.88 -8.82 -3.32
CA LEU A 153 5.30 -8.40 -4.59
C LEU A 153 3.87 -7.92 -4.38
N PHE A 154 3.51 -6.83 -5.05
CA PHE A 154 2.29 -6.03 -4.85
C PHE A 154 1.01 -6.84 -4.64
N ALA A 155 0.83 -7.92 -5.39
CA ALA A 155 -0.31 -8.80 -5.29
C ALA A 155 0.07 -10.25 -5.57
N ARG A 156 -0.82 -11.17 -5.19
CA ARG A 156 -0.70 -12.61 -5.49
C ARG A 156 -0.39 -12.88 -6.96
N ASP A 157 -1.01 -12.12 -7.85
CA ASP A 157 -0.92 -12.37 -9.28
C ASP A 157 0.49 -12.13 -9.84
N PHE A 158 1.29 -11.27 -9.20
CA PHE A 158 2.72 -11.11 -9.52
C PHE A 158 3.55 -12.37 -9.24
N TYR A 159 3.08 -13.28 -8.39
CA TYR A 159 3.75 -14.56 -8.14
C TYR A 159 3.38 -15.66 -9.15
N MET A 160 2.34 -15.46 -9.98
CA MET A 160 1.71 -16.57 -10.71
C MET A 160 1.46 -16.30 -12.19
N LEU A 161 1.22 -15.05 -12.57
CA LEU A 161 0.87 -14.70 -13.94
C LEU A 161 2.12 -14.69 -14.83
N PRO A 162 2.07 -15.30 -16.02
CA PRO A 162 3.19 -15.26 -16.96
C PRO A 162 3.65 -13.84 -17.28
N GLU A 163 2.72 -12.88 -17.36
CA GLU A 163 2.95 -11.48 -17.71
C GLU A 163 3.83 -10.74 -16.69
N THR A 164 3.99 -11.28 -15.48
CA THR A 164 4.76 -10.67 -14.38
C THR A 164 6.09 -11.38 -14.12
N GLU A 165 6.64 -12.03 -15.14
CA GLU A 165 7.92 -12.75 -15.05
C GLU A 165 9.10 -11.83 -14.75
N ASP A 166 9.12 -10.64 -15.35
CA ASP A 166 10.19 -9.66 -15.16
C ASP A 166 10.23 -9.13 -13.71
N GLU A 167 9.08 -8.87 -13.08
CA GLU A 167 9.01 -8.44 -11.68
C GLU A 167 9.45 -9.55 -10.72
N ARG A 168 9.07 -10.81 -10.99
CA ARG A 168 9.58 -11.95 -10.20
C ARG A 168 11.09 -12.10 -10.34
N LEU A 169 11.61 -11.94 -11.55
CA LEU A 169 13.04 -12.01 -11.81
C LEU A 169 13.78 -10.88 -11.09
N ALA A 170 13.25 -9.66 -11.13
CA ALA A 170 13.80 -8.49 -10.45
C ALA A 170 13.80 -8.69 -8.92
N TYR A 171 12.70 -9.17 -8.35
CA TYR A 171 12.60 -9.44 -6.91
C TYR A 171 13.58 -10.52 -6.45
N ARG A 172 13.65 -11.65 -7.17
CA ARG A 172 14.63 -12.70 -6.88
C ARG A 172 16.06 -12.18 -6.98
N THR A 173 16.35 -11.37 -8.00
CA THR A 173 17.66 -10.74 -8.20
C THR A 173 18.02 -9.82 -7.04
N LEU A 174 17.07 -9.00 -6.58
CA LEU A 174 17.23 -8.15 -5.40
C LEU A 174 17.58 -8.97 -4.14
N VAL A 175 16.83 -10.04 -3.86
CA VAL A 175 17.10 -10.92 -2.70
C VAL A 175 18.50 -11.51 -2.79
N ARG A 176 18.87 -12.07 -3.94
CA ARG A 176 20.22 -12.63 -4.19
C ARG A 176 21.30 -11.58 -3.95
N ASP A 177 21.17 -10.40 -4.53
CA ASP A 177 22.21 -9.37 -4.51
C ASP A 177 22.37 -8.77 -3.11
N VAL A 178 21.27 -8.59 -2.37
CA VAL A 178 21.31 -8.22 -0.95
C VAL A 178 22.04 -9.28 -0.13
N LEU A 179 21.78 -10.57 -0.34
CA LEU A 179 22.50 -11.64 0.36
C LEU A 179 24.00 -11.61 0.07
N VAL A 180 24.39 -11.38 -1.19
CA VAL A 180 25.81 -11.21 -1.58
C VAL A 180 26.43 -9.98 -0.92
N LEU A 181 25.74 -8.84 -0.91
CA LEU A 181 26.18 -7.62 -0.21
C LEU A 181 26.36 -7.84 1.29
N LEU A 182 25.59 -8.76 1.87
CA LEU A 182 25.68 -9.16 3.28
C LEU A 182 26.72 -10.25 3.54
N ASN A 183 27.55 -10.60 2.55
CA ASN A 183 28.60 -11.62 2.57
C ASN A 183 28.12 -13.09 2.57
N ALA A 184 26.94 -13.39 2.02
CA ALA A 184 26.60 -14.77 1.65
C ALA A 184 27.47 -15.24 0.47
N SER A 185 27.72 -16.55 0.37
CA SER A 185 28.37 -17.07 -0.83
C SER A 185 27.42 -16.97 -2.03
N PRO A 186 27.92 -16.72 -3.26
CA PRO A 186 27.04 -16.58 -4.44
C PRO A 186 26.13 -17.79 -4.67
N SER A 187 26.60 -19.00 -4.35
CA SER A 187 25.79 -20.22 -4.49
C SER A 187 24.66 -20.29 -3.47
N VAL A 188 24.92 -19.92 -2.20
CA VAL A 188 23.89 -19.87 -1.15
C VAL A 188 22.89 -18.76 -1.44
N ALA A 189 23.37 -17.57 -1.81
CA ALA A 189 22.52 -16.45 -2.18
C ALA A 189 21.59 -16.77 -3.36
N HIS A 190 22.09 -17.52 -4.35
CA HIS A 190 21.25 -17.98 -5.46
C HIS A 190 20.19 -18.98 -4.99
N GLN A 191 20.59 -20.03 -4.27
CA GLN A 191 19.66 -21.05 -3.79
C GLN A 191 18.57 -20.46 -2.88
N ASP A 192 18.98 -19.67 -1.89
CA ASP A 192 18.07 -19.10 -0.90
C ASP A 192 17.10 -18.09 -1.53
N SER A 193 17.51 -17.38 -2.58
CA SER A 193 16.59 -16.47 -3.29
C SER A 193 15.50 -17.20 -4.08
N GLU A 194 15.81 -18.38 -4.64
CA GLU A 194 14.79 -19.26 -5.25
C GLU A 194 13.84 -19.82 -4.18
N ASP A 195 14.39 -20.29 -3.06
CA ASP A 195 13.61 -20.90 -1.98
C ASP A 195 12.68 -19.89 -1.30
N VAL A 196 13.13 -18.64 -1.11
CA VAL A 196 12.31 -17.53 -0.62
C VAL A 196 11.16 -17.23 -1.59
N LEU A 197 11.45 -17.09 -2.89
CA LEU A 197 10.41 -16.82 -3.89
C LEU A 197 9.39 -17.98 -3.95
N LEU A 198 9.85 -19.23 -3.87
CA LEU A 198 8.99 -20.40 -3.86
C LEU A 198 8.08 -20.41 -2.62
N PHE A 199 8.65 -20.16 -1.43
CA PHE A 199 7.88 -20.09 -0.19
C PHE A 199 6.82 -18.99 -0.24
N GLU A 200 7.20 -17.78 -0.68
CA GLU A 200 6.26 -16.67 -0.82
C GLU A 200 5.17 -16.97 -1.86
N THR A 201 5.50 -17.65 -2.96
CA THR A 201 4.51 -18.08 -3.97
C THR A 201 3.49 -19.04 -3.37
N GLN A 202 3.93 -20.00 -2.54
CA GLN A 202 3.04 -20.90 -1.82
C GLN A 202 2.16 -20.14 -0.83
N LEU A 203 2.74 -19.19 -0.08
CA LEU A 203 2.02 -18.34 0.87
C LEU A 203 0.96 -17.48 0.16
N ALA A 204 1.31 -16.86 -0.96
CA ALA A 204 0.41 -16.08 -1.79
C ALA A 204 -0.76 -16.92 -2.35
N ASN A 205 -0.54 -18.22 -2.59
CA ASN A 205 -1.59 -19.11 -3.09
C ASN A 205 -2.62 -19.52 -2.02
N VAL A 206 -2.21 -19.57 -0.75
CA VAL A 206 -3.12 -19.84 0.38
C VAL A 206 -3.98 -18.61 0.72
N ARG A 207 -3.53 -17.42 0.32
CA ARG A 207 -4.24 -16.15 0.55
C ARG A 207 -5.66 -16.18 -0.04
N LEU A 208 -6.63 -15.68 0.72
CA LEU A 208 -8.01 -15.57 0.26
C LEU A 208 -8.12 -14.59 -0.91
N ARG A 209 -8.83 -14.99 -1.96
CA ARG A 209 -9.19 -14.06 -3.05
C ARG A 209 -10.25 -13.07 -2.54
N ILE A 210 -10.11 -11.81 -2.91
CA ILE A 210 -11.11 -10.73 -2.76
C ILE A 210 -12.46 -11.06 -3.43
N LYS A 211 -12.62 -12.21 -4.10
CA LYS A 211 -13.91 -12.68 -4.63
C LYS A 211 -15.04 -12.73 -3.58
N TRP A 212 -14.73 -12.91 -2.29
CA TRP A 212 -15.76 -12.96 -1.23
C TRP A 212 -16.31 -11.57 -0.85
N ILE A 213 -15.49 -10.52 -0.90
CA ILE A 213 -15.90 -9.15 -0.57
C ILE A 213 -16.93 -8.64 -1.58
N PHE A 214 -16.78 -8.96 -2.86
CA PHE A 214 -17.75 -8.53 -3.88
C PHE A 214 -19.16 -9.08 -3.64
N LYS A 215 -19.29 -10.27 -3.03
CA LYS A 215 -20.59 -10.87 -2.71
C LYS A 215 -21.30 -10.09 -1.59
N GLU A 216 -20.53 -9.61 -0.61
CA GLU A 216 -21.05 -8.76 0.47
C GLU A 216 -21.33 -7.33 -0.01
N ILE A 217 -20.45 -6.74 -0.83
CA ILE A 217 -20.69 -5.43 -1.45
C ILE A 217 -21.95 -5.46 -2.32
N PHE A 218 -22.18 -6.52 -3.11
CA PHE A 218 -23.42 -6.66 -3.88
C PHE A 218 -24.66 -6.75 -2.98
N MET A 219 -24.57 -7.44 -1.84
CA MET A 219 -25.65 -7.46 -0.85
C MET A 219 -25.89 -6.09 -0.22
N ILE A 220 -24.83 -5.35 0.12
CA ILE A 220 -24.91 -4.01 0.69
C ILE A 220 -25.50 -3.02 -0.32
N ILE A 221 -25.06 -3.04 -1.58
CA ILE A 221 -25.64 -2.23 -2.67
C ILE A 221 -27.12 -2.58 -2.86
N GLY A 222 -27.48 -3.87 -2.82
CA GLY A 222 -28.87 -4.33 -2.86
C GLY A 222 -29.71 -3.82 -1.69
N PHE A 223 -29.15 -3.82 -0.48
CA PHE A 223 -29.79 -3.32 0.73
C PHE A 223 -29.99 -1.80 0.67
N ILE A 224 -28.95 -1.04 0.29
CA ILE A 224 -29.01 0.42 0.10
C ILE A 224 -30.07 0.77 -0.96
N LYS A 225 -30.13 0.04 -2.07
CA LYS A 225 -31.17 0.21 -3.10
C LYS A 225 -32.58 0.05 -2.51
N SER A 226 -32.79 -0.94 -1.64
CA SER A 226 -34.10 -1.19 -1.02
C SER A 226 -34.53 -0.10 -0.02
N VAL A 227 -33.57 0.42 0.76
CA VAL A 227 -33.80 1.44 1.78
C VAL A 227 -34.01 2.81 1.13
N PHE A 228 -33.18 3.18 0.17
CA PHE A 228 -33.27 4.46 -0.53
C PHE A 228 -34.60 4.61 -1.29
N ILE A 229 -35.05 3.57 -2.00
CA ILE A 229 -36.36 3.57 -2.69
C ILE A 229 -37.52 3.76 -1.70
N ARG A 230 -37.46 3.12 -0.54
CA ARG A 230 -38.51 3.24 0.50
C ARG A 230 -38.53 4.62 1.14
N PHE A 231 -37.36 5.16 1.46
CA PHE A 231 -37.20 6.51 2.01
C PHE A 231 -37.69 7.59 1.05
N PHE A 232 -37.29 7.50 -0.22
CA PHE A 232 -37.69 8.47 -1.25
C PHE A 232 -39.20 8.43 -1.54
N LYS A 233 -39.81 7.24 -1.63
CA LYS A 233 -41.27 7.08 -1.75
C LYS A 233 -42.04 7.55 -0.52
N SER A 234 -41.41 7.60 0.65
CA SER A 234 -42.01 8.11 1.89
C SER A 234 -41.98 9.63 1.94
N LEU A 235 -40.85 10.24 1.58
CA LEU A 235 -40.67 11.70 1.62
C LEU A 235 -41.45 12.45 0.55
N PHE A 236 -41.55 11.90 -0.67
CA PHE A 236 -42.09 12.62 -1.83
C PHE A 236 -43.51 12.20 -2.23
N ARG A 237 -44.20 11.39 -1.42
CA ARG A 237 -45.52 10.81 -1.74
C ARG A 237 -46.57 11.84 -2.17
N ASN A 238 -46.48 13.09 -1.69
CA ASN A 238 -47.47 14.14 -1.94
C ASN A 238 -47.01 15.26 -2.90
N HIS A 239 -45.77 15.25 -3.41
CA HIS A 239 -45.21 16.36 -4.22
C HIS A 239 -44.61 15.95 -5.58
N LEU A 240 -44.74 14.68 -5.99
CA LEU A 240 -44.18 14.15 -7.25
C LEU A 240 -44.69 14.84 -8.54
N ASN A 241 -45.76 15.63 -8.46
CA ASN A 241 -46.31 16.36 -9.62
C ASN A 241 -45.79 17.80 -9.76
N GLN A 242 -44.97 18.32 -8.83
CA GLN A 242 -44.51 19.72 -8.85
C GLN A 242 -43.06 19.93 -9.33
N PHE A 243 -42.26 18.87 -9.50
CA PHE A 243 -40.87 18.98 -9.95
C PHE A 243 -40.54 17.93 -11.03
N PRO A 244 -40.54 18.32 -12.33
CA PRO A 244 -40.23 17.40 -13.43
C PRO A 244 -38.83 16.77 -13.32
N MET A 245 -37.87 17.52 -12.77
CA MET A 245 -36.46 17.12 -12.62
C MET A 245 -36.25 15.92 -11.67
N ILE A 246 -37.21 15.64 -10.78
CA ILE A 246 -37.12 14.54 -9.80
C ILE A 246 -37.59 13.20 -10.40
N LYS A 247 -38.32 13.22 -11.52
CA LYS A 247 -38.74 11.97 -12.20
C LYS A 247 -37.57 11.22 -12.82
N ASP A 248 -36.54 11.93 -13.28
CA ASP A 248 -35.38 11.35 -13.96
C ASP A 248 -34.23 11.01 -13.01
N PHE A 249 -34.26 11.53 -11.77
CA PHE A 249 -33.21 11.34 -10.76
C PHE A 249 -32.95 9.87 -10.38
N PRO A 250 -33.97 8.98 -10.25
CA PRO A 250 -33.72 7.55 -10.08
C PRO A 250 -32.94 6.99 -11.26
N ASP A 251 -33.29 7.34 -12.49
CA ASP A 251 -32.64 6.80 -13.69
C ASP A 251 -31.22 7.37 -13.88
N THR A 252 -30.95 8.60 -13.48
CA THR A 252 -29.58 9.17 -13.47
C THR A 252 -28.69 8.58 -12.38
N PHE A 253 -29.26 8.33 -11.19
CA PHE A 253 -28.58 7.64 -10.08
C PHE A 253 -28.34 6.15 -10.38
N PHE A 254 -29.27 5.50 -11.09
CA PHE A 254 -29.12 4.12 -11.54
C PHE A 254 -28.22 3.99 -12.78
N MET A 255 -28.11 5.02 -13.63
CA MET A 255 -27.08 5.11 -14.67
C MET A 255 -25.69 5.28 -14.08
N THR A 256 -25.51 6.05 -12.99
CA THR A 256 -24.22 6.13 -12.27
C THR A 256 -23.87 4.83 -11.55
N ILE A 257 -24.83 4.13 -10.96
CA ILE A 257 -24.61 2.77 -10.42
C ILE A 257 -24.35 1.76 -11.55
N GLY A 258 -25.00 1.90 -12.70
CA GLY A 258 -24.76 1.09 -13.90
C GLY A 258 -23.38 1.33 -14.51
N PHE A 259 -22.92 2.58 -14.50
CA PHE A 259 -21.58 2.99 -14.89
C PHE A 259 -20.54 2.46 -13.92
N ILE A 260 -20.79 2.53 -12.60
CA ILE A 260 -19.95 1.89 -11.57
C ILE A 260 -19.91 0.36 -11.79
N LYS A 261 -21.03 -0.26 -12.14
CA LYS A 261 -21.11 -1.70 -12.45
C LYS A 261 -20.35 -2.07 -13.74
N SER A 262 -20.33 -1.20 -14.75
CA SER A 262 -19.53 -1.39 -15.96
C SER A 262 -18.05 -1.14 -15.69
N LEU A 263 -17.69 -0.11 -14.92
CA LEU A 263 -16.33 0.16 -14.45
C LEU A 263 -15.74 -1.04 -13.68
N PHE A 264 -16.56 -1.68 -12.83
CA PHE A 264 -16.16 -2.88 -12.08
C PHE A 264 -16.20 -4.19 -12.90
N GLN A 265 -16.97 -4.24 -14.00
CA GLN A 265 -16.86 -5.34 -14.98
C GLN A 265 -15.61 -5.19 -15.85
N ASP A 266 -15.22 -3.96 -16.21
CA ASP A 266 -13.98 -3.69 -16.94
C ASP A 266 -12.73 -3.95 -16.08
N LEU A 267 -12.79 -3.67 -14.76
CA LEU A 267 -11.76 -4.10 -13.79
C LEU A 267 -11.70 -5.62 -13.57
N SER A 268 -12.66 -6.38 -14.10
CA SER A 268 -12.64 -7.84 -14.11
C SER A 268 -12.15 -8.44 -15.43
N ASN A 269 -11.86 -7.60 -16.43
CA ASN A 269 -11.26 -7.99 -17.69
C ASN A 269 -9.73 -7.75 -17.64
N PRO A 270 -8.88 -8.70 -18.06
CA PRO A 270 -7.42 -8.64 -17.83
C PRO A 270 -6.65 -7.59 -18.66
N ILE A 271 -7.32 -6.69 -19.38
CA ILE A 271 -6.71 -5.95 -20.49
C ILE A 271 -6.34 -4.49 -20.12
N TYR A 272 -6.77 -3.97 -18.97
CA TYR A 272 -6.56 -2.54 -18.63
C TYR A 272 -5.96 -2.30 -17.24
N LEU A 273 -4.88 -3.01 -16.91
CA LEU A 273 -3.97 -2.60 -15.84
C LEU A 273 -2.53 -2.78 -16.38
N LEU A 274 -2.05 -1.73 -17.05
CA LEU A 274 -0.62 -1.44 -17.23
C LEU A 274 -0.06 -0.91 -15.91
#